data_AF-A0A395NM37-F1
#
_entry.id   AF-A0A395NM37-F1
#
_cell.length_a   1.000
_cell.length_b   1.000
_cell.length_c   1.000
_cell.angle_alpha   90.00
_cell.angle_beta   90.00
_cell.angle_gamma   90.00
#
_symmetry.space_group_name_H-M   'P 1'
#
loop_
_entity.id
_entity.type
_entity.pdbx_description
1 polymer ?
#
loop_
_entity_poly.entity_id
_entity_poly.type
_entity_poly.pdbx_seq_one_letter_code
_entity_poly.pdbx_strand_id
1 'polypeptide(L)'
;MLSIGAIQAVKLNASNALPRNECLATALEYYSKSIIGLRDSISRPKKGDDGFQNTVLWTTLFLGLFELINDETGDGWQQHMTHGTAKALEASGPISCQSGPSRKFFIQARIFEVSRIILGNESTFLTKPEWMDLCRRMWTGEHGGEWCPLDSLLDVMVMVSKLRVRAAEFIDTQEERPDEEHTTDACSICSDASTLREALSSWYASYAQPVVNSTIYNTVEETEDTSMLLSRIFFAAISIYLSGIFDYEITYWNRLGLIPPTLDEQTVQTHANTILQLSNLALDTTNLSPLLFLFPLRIAGARSRTQWQRDWVARLVNRIGSGFAVAAAITVELNHVWELFGLQKTPSEPETFQYIHGTPTAPGILDATAEYTQDMSKELFRS
;
A
#
# COMPACT_ATOMS: atom_id res chain seq x y z
N MET A 1 -17.87 -15.33 6.19
CA MET A 1 -18.91 -14.68 5.37
C MET A 1 -20.08 -14.17 6.21
N LEU A 2 -20.80 -15.01 6.96
CA LEU A 2 -21.94 -14.55 7.79
C LEU A 2 -21.54 -13.49 8.83
N SER A 3 -20.35 -13.61 9.43
CA SER A 3 -19.79 -12.60 10.34
C SER A 3 -19.65 -11.23 9.67
N ILE A 4 -19.01 -11.18 8.49
CA ILE A 4 -18.85 -9.96 7.68
C ILE A 4 -20.21 -9.38 7.28
N GLY A 5 -21.14 -10.21 6.81
CA GLY A 5 -22.47 -9.75 6.41
C GLY A 5 -23.25 -9.11 7.57
N ALA A 6 -23.19 -9.71 8.75
CA ALA A 6 -23.84 -9.19 9.95
C ALA A 6 -23.27 -7.84 10.40
N ILE A 7 -21.94 -7.66 10.37
CA ILE A 7 -21.32 -6.37 10.74
C ILE A 7 -21.51 -5.30 9.66
N GLN A 8 -21.53 -5.67 8.38
CA GLN A 8 -21.82 -4.74 7.29
C GLN A 8 -23.28 -4.24 7.32
N ALA A 9 -24.24 -5.10 7.68
CA ALA A 9 -25.64 -4.70 7.83
C ALA A 9 -25.82 -3.58 8.87
N VAL A 10 -25.03 -3.60 9.95
CA VAL A 10 -24.98 -2.52 10.95
C VAL A 10 -24.43 -1.24 10.34
N LYS A 11 -23.29 -1.31 9.63
CA LYS A 11 -22.63 -0.13 9.08
C LYS A 11 -23.44 0.55 7.97
N LEU A 12 -24.20 -0.23 7.20
CA LEU A 12 -25.07 0.28 6.13
C LEU A 12 -26.45 0.77 6.62
N ASN A 13 -26.73 0.70 7.94
CA ASN A 13 -28.05 1.00 8.50
C ASN A 13 -29.20 0.34 7.70
N ALA A 14 -29.03 -0.93 7.34
CA ALA A 14 -29.97 -1.60 6.45
C ALA A 14 -31.38 -1.62 7.09
N SER A 15 -32.39 -1.20 6.32
CA SER A 15 -33.76 -0.94 6.81
C SER A 15 -34.45 -2.17 7.43
N ASN A 16 -33.95 -3.38 7.14
CA ASN A 16 -34.45 -4.66 7.65
C ASN A 16 -33.43 -5.36 8.58
N ALA A 17 -32.39 -4.67 9.05
CA ALA A 17 -31.41 -5.24 9.95
C ALA A 17 -32.00 -5.47 11.35
N LEU A 18 -31.51 -6.51 12.04
CA LEU A 18 -31.73 -6.69 13.46
C LEU A 18 -31.19 -5.47 14.23
N PRO A 19 -31.62 -5.25 15.49
CA PRO A 19 -31.01 -4.24 16.34
C PRO A 19 -29.49 -4.36 16.34
N ARG A 20 -28.78 -3.21 16.34
CA ARG A 20 -27.30 -3.15 16.24
C ARG A 20 -26.58 -4.16 17.13
N ASN A 21 -27.03 -4.30 18.38
CA ASN A 21 -26.43 -5.21 19.36
C ASN A 21 -26.61 -6.70 18.98
N GLU A 22 -27.75 -7.07 18.38
CA GLU A 22 -28.01 -8.43 17.92
C GLU A 22 -27.19 -8.76 16.68
N CYS A 23 -27.06 -7.82 15.73
CA CYS A 23 -26.18 -7.99 14.58
C CYS A 23 -24.72 -8.15 15.01
N LEU A 24 -24.24 -7.34 15.97
CA LEU A 24 -22.87 -7.45 16.49
C LEU A 24 -22.66 -8.79 17.22
N ALA A 25 -23.59 -9.21 18.07
CA ALA A 25 -23.53 -10.51 18.74
C ALA A 25 -23.48 -11.66 17.72
N THR A 26 -24.35 -11.62 16.71
CA THR A 26 -24.39 -12.58 15.59
C THR A 26 -23.05 -12.60 14.84
N ALA A 27 -22.49 -11.42 14.57
CA ALA A 27 -21.25 -11.29 13.83
C ALA A 27 -20.08 -11.93 14.58
N LEU A 28 -19.97 -11.66 15.89
CA LEU A 28 -18.96 -12.24 16.78
C LEU A 28 -19.16 -13.75 16.97
N GLU A 29 -20.39 -14.23 17.07
CA GLU A 29 -20.70 -15.66 17.16
C GLU A 29 -20.19 -16.42 15.92
N TYR A 30 -20.51 -15.93 14.73
CA TYR A 30 -20.04 -16.56 13.49
C TYR A 30 -18.53 -16.42 13.30
N TYR A 31 -17.94 -15.29 13.69
CA TYR A 31 -16.49 -15.13 13.69
C TYR A 31 -15.82 -16.18 14.59
N SER A 32 -16.28 -16.35 15.82
CA SER A 32 -15.76 -17.36 16.76
C SER A 32 -15.91 -18.79 16.23
N LYS A 33 -17.09 -19.14 15.69
CA LYS A 33 -17.32 -20.45 15.05
C LYS A 33 -16.37 -20.69 13.87
N SER A 34 -16.14 -19.68 13.04
CA SER A 34 -15.21 -19.78 11.91
C SER A 34 -13.76 -19.96 12.36
N ILE A 35 -13.31 -19.30 13.43
CA ILE A 35 -11.97 -19.50 14.01
C ILE A 35 -11.81 -20.94 14.52
N ILE A 36 -12.80 -21.47 15.25
CA ILE A 36 -12.78 -22.85 15.74
C ILE A 36 -12.71 -23.83 14.57
N GLY A 37 -13.58 -23.68 13.57
CA GLY A 37 -13.59 -24.53 12.39
C GLY A 37 -12.31 -24.46 11.56
N LEU A 38 -11.71 -23.28 11.44
CA LEU A 38 -10.41 -23.08 10.78
C LEU A 38 -9.30 -23.82 11.53
N ARG A 39 -9.24 -23.70 12.86
CA ARG A 39 -8.24 -24.39 13.68
C ARG A 39 -8.36 -25.91 13.58
N ASP A 40 -9.60 -26.42 13.61
CA ASP A 40 -9.87 -27.85 13.48
C ASP A 40 -9.45 -28.37 12.10
N SER A 41 -9.72 -27.57 11.05
CA SER A 41 -9.28 -27.84 9.69
C SER A 41 -7.75 -27.92 9.62
N ILE A 42 -7.04 -26.89 10.07
CA ILE A 42 -5.56 -26.86 10.04
C ILE A 42 -4.95 -28.03 10.83
N SER A 43 -5.56 -28.41 11.95
CA SER A 43 -5.08 -29.50 12.82
C SER A 43 -5.33 -30.90 12.25
N ARG A 44 -6.27 -31.05 11.31
CA ARG A 44 -6.66 -32.33 10.71
C ARG A 44 -6.70 -32.21 9.18
N PRO A 45 -5.54 -31.99 8.54
CA PRO A 45 -5.50 -31.79 7.10
C PRO A 45 -5.96 -33.06 6.37
N LYS A 46 -6.94 -32.91 5.48
CA LYS A 46 -7.33 -33.99 4.57
C LYS A 46 -6.29 -34.05 3.45
N LYS A 47 -5.52 -35.15 3.38
CA LYS A 47 -4.54 -35.36 2.30
C LYS A 47 -5.25 -35.43 0.95
N GLY A 48 -4.78 -34.64 -0.02
CA GLY A 48 -5.22 -34.71 -1.43
C GLY A 48 -6.51 -33.97 -1.76
N ASP A 49 -6.96 -33.02 -0.92
CA ASP A 49 -8.16 -32.21 -1.18
C ASP A 49 -7.77 -30.75 -1.48
N ASP A 50 -7.59 -30.41 -2.76
CA ASP A 50 -7.29 -29.04 -3.21
C ASP A 50 -8.43 -28.06 -2.88
N GLY A 51 -9.67 -28.55 -2.72
CA GLY A 51 -10.82 -27.75 -2.29
C GLY A 51 -10.73 -27.34 -0.82
N PHE A 52 -10.14 -28.20 0.01
CA PHE A 52 -9.88 -27.94 1.42
C PHE A 52 -8.86 -26.81 1.63
N GLN A 53 -7.76 -26.83 0.88
CA GLN A 53 -6.73 -25.78 0.93
C GLN A 53 -7.30 -24.41 0.54
N ASN A 54 -8.08 -24.36 -0.54
CA ASN A 54 -8.78 -23.15 -0.95
C ASN A 54 -9.71 -22.61 0.13
N THR A 55 -10.46 -23.51 0.81
CA THR A 55 -11.35 -23.13 1.90
C THR A 55 -10.59 -22.49 3.06
N VAL A 56 -9.44 -23.03 3.43
CA VAL A 56 -8.57 -22.47 4.47
C VAL A 56 -8.09 -21.06 4.08
N LEU A 57 -7.59 -20.89 2.86
CA LEU A 57 -7.10 -19.60 2.34
C LEU A 57 -8.18 -18.52 2.33
N TRP A 58 -9.36 -18.81 1.77
CA TRP A 58 -10.47 -17.86 1.77
C TRP A 58 -10.99 -17.57 3.18
N THR A 59 -11.01 -18.57 4.06
CA THR A 59 -11.48 -18.38 5.44
C THR A 59 -10.55 -17.45 6.21
N THR A 60 -9.22 -17.60 6.11
CA THR A 60 -8.26 -16.68 6.76
C THR A 60 -8.44 -15.25 6.23
N LEU A 61 -8.50 -15.07 4.91
CA LEU A 61 -8.71 -13.73 4.33
C LEU A 61 -10.01 -13.07 4.82
N PHE A 62 -11.12 -13.80 4.88
CA PHE A 62 -12.39 -13.26 5.37
C PHE A 62 -12.38 -12.95 6.86
N LEU A 63 -11.65 -13.72 7.67
CA LEU A 63 -11.51 -13.43 9.09
C LEU A 63 -10.68 -12.15 9.30
N GLY A 64 -9.58 -11.98 8.55
CA GLY A 64 -8.84 -10.72 8.54
C GLY A 64 -9.70 -9.52 8.10
N LEU A 65 -10.53 -9.67 7.06
CA LEU A 65 -11.45 -8.61 6.65
C LEU A 65 -12.46 -8.24 7.74
N PHE A 66 -12.92 -9.20 8.53
CA PHE A 66 -13.78 -8.92 9.68
C PHE A 66 -13.05 -8.07 10.72
N GLU A 67 -11.79 -8.39 11.01
CA GLU A 67 -10.96 -7.64 11.96
C GLU A 67 -10.74 -6.20 11.49
N LEU A 68 -10.46 -5.97 10.19
CA LEU A 68 -10.38 -4.61 9.62
C LEU A 68 -11.65 -3.77 9.80
N ILE A 69 -12.82 -4.41 9.81
CA ILE A 69 -14.10 -3.73 9.97
C ILE A 69 -14.34 -3.36 11.44
N ASN A 70 -13.83 -4.17 12.39
CA ASN A 70 -14.21 -4.12 13.80
C ASN A 70 -13.12 -3.61 14.75
N ASP A 71 -11.84 -3.77 14.41
CA ASP A 71 -10.69 -3.40 15.22
C ASP A 71 -10.11 -2.05 14.76
N GLU A 72 -10.08 -1.09 15.67
CA GLU A 72 -9.56 0.26 15.42
C GLU A 72 -8.04 0.33 15.47
N THR A 73 -7.38 -0.56 16.21
CA THR A 73 -5.90 -0.52 16.33
C THR A 73 -5.24 -1.09 15.08
N GLY A 74 -5.89 -2.04 14.41
CA GLY A 74 -5.35 -2.73 13.25
C GLY A 74 -4.41 -3.88 13.60
N ASP A 75 -4.07 -4.06 14.88
CA ASP A 75 -3.13 -5.09 15.33
C ASP A 75 -3.66 -6.49 15.04
N GLY A 76 -4.96 -6.71 15.26
CA GLY A 76 -5.60 -8.00 14.98
C GLY A 76 -5.45 -8.38 13.51
N TRP A 77 -5.76 -7.44 12.62
CA TRP A 77 -5.61 -7.61 11.18
C TRP A 77 -4.15 -7.86 10.78
N GLN A 78 -3.21 -7.06 11.30
CA GLN A 78 -1.79 -7.21 10.96
C GLN A 78 -1.30 -8.60 11.34
N GLN A 79 -1.56 -9.04 12.58
CA GLN A 79 -1.20 -10.39 13.03
C GLN A 79 -1.88 -11.48 12.19
N HIS A 80 -3.16 -11.33 11.87
CA HIS A 80 -3.90 -12.31 11.08
C HIS A 80 -3.36 -12.44 9.67
N MET A 81 -3.06 -11.33 9.00
CA MET A 81 -2.53 -11.37 7.65
C MET A 81 -1.10 -11.91 7.63
N THR A 82 -0.23 -11.43 8.52
CA THR A 82 1.17 -11.85 8.57
C THR A 82 1.31 -13.32 8.98
N HIS A 83 0.63 -13.74 10.04
CA HIS A 83 0.81 -15.09 10.62
C HIS A 83 -0.26 -16.10 10.21
N GLY A 84 -1.39 -15.65 9.69
CA GLY A 84 -2.47 -16.50 9.19
C GLY A 84 -2.46 -16.60 7.67
N THR A 85 -2.94 -15.57 6.97
CA THR A 85 -3.16 -15.59 5.52
C THR A 85 -1.86 -15.76 4.72
N ALA A 86 -0.84 -14.94 4.98
CA ALA A 86 0.44 -15.00 4.28
C ALA A 86 1.15 -16.34 4.53
N LYS A 87 1.15 -16.85 5.77
CA LYS A 87 1.74 -18.15 6.10
C LYS A 87 0.98 -19.33 5.50
N ALA A 88 -0.35 -19.28 5.46
CA ALA A 88 -1.15 -20.31 4.80
C ALA A 88 -0.90 -20.33 3.28
N LEU A 89 -0.77 -19.14 2.66
CA LEU A 89 -0.45 -19.01 1.25
C LEU A 89 1.00 -19.44 0.95
N GLU A 90 1.96 -19.06 1.79
CA GLU A 90 3.34 -19.49 1.68
C GLU A 90 3.46 -21.03 1.78
N ALA A 91 2.80 -21.64 2.76
CA ALA A 91 2.77 -23.09 2.96
C ALA A 91 2.07 -23.84 1.82
N SER A 92 1.16 -23.17 1.11
CA SER A 92 0.48 -23.69 -0.07
C SER A 92 1.43 -23.90 -1.26
N GLY A 93 2.52 -23.14 -1.28
CA GLY A 93 3.52 -23.16 -2.34
C GLY A 93 3.02 -22.54 -3.66
N PRO A 94 3.94 -21.99 -4.48
CA PRO A 94 3.57 -21.24 -5.68
C PRO A 94 2.90 -22.11 -6.76
N ILE A 95 3.21 -23.41 -6.80
CA ILE A 95 2.65 -24.35 -7.80
C ILE A 95 1.12 -24.43 -7.67
N SER A 96 0.60 -24.46 -6.43
CA SER A 96 -0.84 -24.53 -6.18
C SER A 96 -1.60 -23.32 -6.73
N CYS A 97 -0.92 -22.19 -6.95
CA CYS A 97 -1.50 -20.93 -7.37
C CYS A 97 -1.45 -20.71 -8.88
N GLN A 98 -0.97 -21.67 -9.68
CA GLN A 98 -0.81 -21.50 -11.13
C GLN A 98 -2.14 -21.40 -11.89
N SER A 99 -3.22 -22.00 -11.39
CA SER A 99 -4.52 -22.01 -12.07
C SER A 99 -5.69 -22.13 -11.08
N GLY A 100 -6.91 -22.05 -11.60
CA GLY A 100 -8.12 -22.32 -10.83
C GLY A 100 -8.42 -21.32 -9.70
N PRO A 101 -9.17 -21.75 -8.66
CA PRO A 101 -9.54 -20.90 -7.52
C PRO A 101 -8.35 -20.36 -6.74
N SER A 102 -7.28 -21.14 -6.61
CA SER A 102 -6.05 -20.74 -5.91
C SER A 102 -5.33 -19.60 -6.62
N ARG A 103 -5.29 -19.59 -7.96
CA ARG A 103 -4.78 -18.44 -8.75
C ARG A 103 -5.56 -17.16 -8.45
N LYS A 104 -6.89 -17.24 -8.45
CA LYS A 104 -7.76 -16.09 -8.16
C LYS A 104 -7.54 -15.58 -6.74
N PHE A 105 -7.42 -16.50 -5.77
CA PHE A 105 -7.08 -16.13 -4.40
C PHE A 105 -5.73 -15.43 -4.34
N PHE A 106 -4.68 -15.99 -4.96
CA PHE A 106 -3.34 -15.40 -4.97
C PHE A 106 -3.35 -13.97 -5.52
N ILE A 107 -3.99 -13.73 -6.66
CA ILE A 107 -4.08 -12.39 -7.27
C ILE A 107 -4.74 -11.40 -6.29
N GLN A 108 -5.85 -11.79 -5.66
CA GLN A 108 -6.56 -10.94 -4.69
C GLN A 108 -5.76 -10.74 -3.40
N ALA A 109 -5.14 -11.77 -2.85
CA ALA A 109 -4.36 -11.67 -1.62
C ALA A 109 -3.07 -10.88 -1.83
N ARG A 110 -2.44 -10.98 -3.01
CA ARG A 110 -1.17 -10.32 -3.33
C ARG A 110 -1.25 -8.81 -3.17
N ILE A 111 -2.31 -8.15 -3.66
CA ILE A 111 -2.42 -6.70 -3.54
C ILE A 111 -2.54 -6.23 -2.08
N PHE A 112 -3.26 -6.97 -1.25
CA PHE A 112 -3.37 -6.69 0.19
C PHE A 112 -2.06 -6.98 0.92
N GLU A 113 -1.38 -8.08 0.59
CA GLU A 113 -0.06 -8.43 1.15
C GLU A 113 0.98 -7.36 0.81
N VAL A 114 1.02 -6.89 -0.44
CA VAL A 114 1.93 -5.81 -0.86
C VAL A 114 1.62 -4.49 -0.14
N SER A 115 0.34 -4.16 0.04
CA SER A 115 -0.05 -2.97 0.80
C SER A 115 0.37 -3.09 2.28
N ARG A 116 0.16 -4.26 2.88
CA ARG A 116 0.49 -4.56 4.28
C ARG A 116 1.98 -4.46 4.56
N ILE A 117 2.83 -5.04 3.72
CA ILE A 117 4.30 -5.06 3.94
C ILE A 117 4.90 -3.65 3.85
N ILE A 118 4.32 -2.78 3.03
CA ILE A 118 4.73 -1.36 2.94
C ILE A 118 4.24 -0.59 4.17
N LEU A 119 3.01 -0.86 4.63
CA LEU A 119 2.48 -0.22 5.84
C LEU A 119 3.29 -0.56 7.08
N GLY A 120 3.62 -1.83 7.29
CA GLY A 120 4.35 -2.30 8.48
C GLY A 120 5.86 -2.47 8.30
N ASN A 121 6.43 -2.02 7.16
CA ASN A 121 7.86 -2.21 6.85
C ASN A 121 8.36 -3.66 7.01
N GLU A 122 7.52 -4.65 6.71
CA GLU A 122 7.80 -6.06 7.00
C GLU A 122 8.39 -6.83 5.80
N SER A 123 9.05 -7.95 6.11
CA SER A 123 9.46 -8.92 5.11
C SER A 123 8.27 -9.73 4.56
N THR A 124 8.44 -10.31 3.38
CA THR A 124 7.41 -11.15 2.75
C THR A 124 7.99 -12.31 1.97
N PHE A 125 7.25 -13.42 1.94
CA PHE A 125 7.56 -14.59 1.14
C PHE A 125 7.52 -14.31 -0.36
N LEU A 126 6.83 -13.24 -0.80
CA LEU A 126 6.75 -12.84 -2.21
C LEU A 126 8.12 -12.49 -2.80
N THR A 127 9.13 -12.19 -1.98
CA THR A 127 10.51 -11.93 -2.43
C THR A 127 11.28 -13.19 -2.81
N LYS A 128 10.75 -14.38 -2.51
CA LYS A 128 11.42 -15.66 -2.80
C LYS A 128 11.39 -15.95 -4.31
N PRO A 129 12.47 -16.53 -4.88
CA PRO A 129 12.59 -16.74 -6.32
C PRO A 129 11.43 -17.50 -6.96
N GLU A 130 10.91 -18.52 -6.28
CA GLU A 130 9.80 -19.36 -6.76
C GLU A 130 8.46 -18.60 -6.85
N TRP A 131 8.24 -17.60 -5.99
CA TRP A 131 7.06 -16.74 -6.01
C TRP A 131 7.19 -15.62 -7.05
N MET A 132 8.38 -15.03 -7.19
CA MET A 132 8.68 -14.09 -8.28
C MET A 132 8.58 -14.75 -9.65
N ASP A 133 8.98 -16.02 -9.77
CA ASP A 133 8.83 -16.81 -10.99
C ASP A 133 7.36 -17.14 -11.31
N LEU A 134 6.55 -17.42 -10.29
CA LEU A 134 5.10 -17.56 -10.46
C LEU A 134 4.49 -16.27 -11.02
N CYS A 135 4.76 -15.11 -10.42
CA CYS A 135 4.26 -13.82 -10.89
C CYS A 135 4.62 -13.59 -12.36
N ARG A 136 5.89 -13.77 -12.74
CA ARG A 136 6.33 -13.62 -14.14
C ARG A 136 5.56 -14.54 -15.08
N ARG A 137 5.46 -15.84 -14.76
CA ARG A 137 4.76 -16.83 -15.59
C ARG A 137 3.26 -16.61 -15.71
N MET A 138 2.61 -16.05 -14.69
CA MET A 138 1.18 -15.70 -14.76
C MET A 138 0.90 -14.70 -15.89
N TRP A 139 1.90 -13.89 -16.24
CA TRP A 139 1.76 -12.77 -17.15
C TRP A 139 2.46 -12.97 -18.50
N THR A 140 3.40 -13.91 -18.58
CA THR A 140 4.07 -14.31 -19.83
C THR A 140 3.53 -15.68 -20.30
N GLY A 141 2.45 -15.70 -21.07
CA GLY A 141 1.87 -16.96 -21.59
C GLY A 141 0.42 -16.85 -22.07
N GLU A 142 -0.33 -17.96 -21.99
CA GLU A 142 -1.75 -18.07 -22.40
C GLU A 142 -2.67 -17.05 -21.68
N HIS A 143 -2.28 -16.57 -20.51
CA HIS A 143 -3.01 -15.59 -19.71
C HIS A 143 -2.48 -14.15 -19.84
N GLY A 144 -1.57 -13.88 -20.79
CA GLY A 144 -0.97 -12.54 -20.98
C GLY A 144 -1.99 -11.45 -21.32
N GLY A 145 -3.17 -11.82 -21.84
CA GLY A 145 -4.27 -10.88 -22.10
C GLY A 145 -4.99 -10.37 -20.84
N GLU A 146 -4.75 -10.97 -19.67
CA GLU A 146 -5.28 -10.51 -18.36
C GLU A 146 -4.29 -9.61 -17.62
N TRP A 147 -3.10 -9.38 -18.17
CA TRP A 147 -2.06 -8.57 -17.55
C TRP A 147 -2.46 -7.10 -17.55
N CYS A 148 -2.31 -6.45 -16.40
CA CYS A 148 -2.49 -5.01 -16.29
C CYS A 148 -1.23 -4.32 -15.73
N PRO A 149 -1.04 -3.01 -15.98
CA PRO A 149 0.12 -2.26 -15.48
C PRO A 149 0.32 -2.35 -13.95
N LEU A 150 -0.77 -2.57 -13.20
CA LEU A 150 -0.71 -2.77 -11.76
C LEU A 150 0.15 -3.98 -11.39
N ASP A 151 0.12 -5.06 -12.17
CA ASP A 151 0.77 -6.32 -11.82
C ASP A 151 2.29 -6.22 -11.78
N SER A 152 2.88 -5.50 -12.74
CA SER A 152 4.33 -5.23 -12.76
C SER A 152 4.72 -4.20 -11.70
N LEU A 153 3.85 -3.23 -11.42
CA LEU A 153 4.08 -2.27 -10.35
C LEU A 153 4.12 -2.97 -8.98
N LEU A 154 3.23 -3.93 -8.74
CA LEU A 154 3.24 -4.75 -7.52
C LEU A 154 4.55 -5.53 -7.36
N ASP A 155 5.17 -6.01 -8.43
CA ASP A 155 6.50 -6.66 -8.36
C ASP A 155 7.58 -5.66 -7.93
N VAL A 156 7.55 -4.43 -8.47
CA VAL A 156 8.46 -3.36 -8.04
C VAL A 156 8.23 -3.01 -6.56
N MET A 157 6.97 -2.89 -6.13
CA MET A 157 6.60 -2.60 -4.75
C MET A 157 7.12 -3.66 -3.76
N VAL A 158 7.04 -4.95 -4.10
CA VAL A 158 7.63 -6.04 -3.30
C VAL A 158 9.14 -5.84 -3.14
N MET A 159 9.85 -5.49 -4.21
CA MET A 159 11.29 -5.29 -4.17
C MET A 159 11.69 -4.02 -3.41
N VAL A 160 10.88 -2.95 -3.49
CA VAL A 160 11.07 -1.75 -2.65
C VAL A 160 10.88 -2.09 -1.16
N SER A 161 9.89 -2.92 -0.81
CA SER A 161 9.72 -3.40 0.57
C SER A 161 10.91 -4.22 1.06
N LYS A 162 11.46 -5.09 0.20
CA LYS A 162 12.69 -5.83 0.50
C LYS A 162 13.87 -4.89 0.78
N LEU A 163 14.04 -3.87 -0.05
CA LEU A 163 15.08 -2.86 0.12
C LEU A 163 14.91 -2.10 1.44
N ARG A 164 13.67 -1.74 1.80
CA ARG A 164 13.36 -1.07 3.07
C ARG A 164 13.87 -1.87 4.26
N VAL A 165 13.51 -3.15 4.36
CA VAL A 165 13.92 -4.04 5.46
C VAL A 165 15.44 -4.11 5.54
N ARG A 166 16.10 -4.33 4.40
CA ARG A 166 17.57 -4.39 4.32
C ARG A 166 18.23 -3.08 4.77
N ALA A 167 17.68 -1.93 4.38
CA ALA A 167 18.19 -0.62 4.78
C ALA A 167 18.03 -0.35 6.27
N ALA A 168 16.89 -0.76 6.86
CA ALA A 168 16.67 -0.66 8.30
C ALA A 168 17.63 -1.56 9.09
N GLU A 169 17.75 -2.83 8.73
CA GLU A 169 18.70 -3.79 9.34
C GLU A 169 20.15 -3.28 9.25
N PHE A 170 20.52 -2.68 8.11
CA PHE A 170 21.83 -2.06 7.94
C PHE A 170 22.03 -0.91 8.94
N ILE A 171 21.10 0.05 9.00
CA ILE A 171 21.20 1.20 9.91
C ILE A 171 21.28 0.73 11.37
N ASP A 172 20.43 -0.22 11.78
CA ASP A 172 20.41 -0.72 13.15
C ASP A 172 21.73 -1.45 13.50
N THR A 173 22.27 -2.26 12.57
CA THR A 173 23.58 -2.92 12.76
C THR A 173 24.71 -1.90 12.90
N GLN A 174 24.66 -0.80 12.14
CA GLN A 174 25.64 0.28 12.21
C GLN A 174 25.55 1.09 13.50
N GLU A 175 24.36 1.31 14.03
CA GLU A 175 24.17 1.94 15.36
C GLU A 175 24.74 1.05 16.48
N GLU A 176 24.63 -0.27 16.36
CA GLU A 176 25.22 -1.22 17.33
C GLU A 176 26.74 -1.38 17.19
N ARG A 177 27.28 -1.23 15.97
CA ARG A 177 28.70 -1.48 15.64
C ARG A 177 29.31 -0.40 14.75
N PRO A 178 29.56 0.80 15.28
CA PRO A 178 30.06 1.93 14.49
C PRO A 178 31.50 1.76 14.00
N ASP A 179 32.27 0.82 14.56
CA ASP A 179 33.68 0.59 14.23
C ASP A 179 33.89 -0.41 13.07
N GLU A 180 32.84 -1.08 12.59
CA GLU A 180 32.91 -2.00 11.44
C GLU A 180 32.67 -1.21 10.12
N GLU A 181 33.53 -1.40 9.12
CA GLU A 181 33.39 -0.72 7.83
C GLU A 181 32.45 -1.51 6.89
N HIS A 182 31.18 -1.09 6.80
CA HIS A 182 30.19 -1.73 5.92
C HIS A 182 29.90 -0.95 4.63
N THR A 183 30.91 -0.26 4.11
CA THR A 183 30.80 0.56 2.90
C THR A 183 30.28 -0.25 1.69
N THR A 184 30.66 -1.52 1.57
CA THR A 184 30.19 -2.39 0.46
C THR A 184 28.68 -2.65 0.51
N ASP A 185 28.12 -2.90 1.71
CA ASP A 185 26.68 -3.13 1.86
C ASP A 185 25.88 -1.85 1.61
N ALA A 186 26.35 -0.71 2.12
CA ALA A 186 25.76 0.60 1.88
C ALA A 186 25.72 0.93 0.36
N CYS A 187 26.83 0.69 -0.34
CA CYS A 187 26.92 0.83 -1.80
C CYS A 187 25.90 -0.07 -2.52
N SER A 188 25.77 -1.33 -2.10
CA SER A 188 24.81 -2.27 -2.69
C SER A 188 23.36 -1.83 -2.46
N ILE A 189 23.03 -1.31 -1.27
CA ILE A 189 21.68 -0.77 -0.97
C ILE A 189 21.37 0.43 -1.87
N CYS A 190 22.32 1.37 -2.04
CA CYS A 190 22.15 2.52 -2.93
C CYS A 190 22.03 2.11 -4.41
N SER A 191 22.80 1.09 -4.83
CA SER A 191 22.69 0.53 -6.18
C SER A 191 21.32 -0.09 -6.42
N ASP A 192 20.83 -0.91 -5.49
CA ASP A 192 19.50 -1.54 -5.58
C ASP A 192 18.39 -0.48 -5.65
N ALA A 193 18.49 0.58 -4.85
CA ALA A 193 17.58 1.71 -4.89
C ALA A 193 17.57 2.39 -6.27
N SER A 194 18.74 2.54 -6.89
CA SER A 194 18.88 3.19 -8.20
C SER A 194 18.23 2.35 -9.29
N THR A 195 18.46 1.03 -9.27
CA THR A 195 17.77 0.07 -10.15
C THR A 195 16.25 0.13 -9.98
N LEU A 196 15.75 0.22 -8.74
CA LEU A 196 14.30 0.32 -8.50
C LEU A 196 13.72 1.66 -8.97
N ARG A 197 14.47 2.77 -8.84
CA ARG A 197 14.07 4.06 -9.39
C ARG A 197 14.00 4.03 -10.92
N GLU A 198 14.98 3.39 -11.57
CA GLU A 198 14.96 3.18 -13.02
C GLU A 198 13.78 2.31 -13.47
N ALA A 199 13.45 1.26 -12.71
CA ALA A 199 12.29 0.42 -12.98
C ALA A 199 10.98 1.21 -12.88
N LEU A 200 10.83 2.07 -11.86
CA LEU A 200 9.68 2.98 -11.73
C LEU A 200 9.60 3.98 -12.89
N SER A 201 10.73 4.60 -13.26
CA SER A 201 10.79 5.52 -14.41
C SER A 201 10.40 4.82 -15.72
N SER A 202 10.87 3.59 -15.92
CA SER A 202 10.53 2.77 -17.11
C SER A 202 9.05 2.41 -17.12
N TRP A 203 8.49 2.07 -15.96
CA TRP A 203 7.06 1.81 -15.79
C TRP A 203 6.24 3.06 -16.13
N TYR A 204 6.60 4.22 -15.60
CA TYR A 204 5.91 5.49 -15.87
C TYR A 204 5.94 5.86 -17.36
N ALA A 205 7.10 5.74 -18.00
CA ALA A 205 7.25 6.01 -19.42
C ALA A 205 6.40 5.07 -20.30
N SER A 206 6.21 3.83 -19.86
CA SER A 206 5.46 2.82 -20.60
C SER A 206 3.94 2.93 -20.43
N TYR A 207 3.45 3.36 -19.26
CA TYR A 207 2.03 3.22 -18.91
C TYR A 207 1.34 4.50 -18.43
N ALA A 208 2.08 5.48 -17.90
CA ALA A 208 1.49 6.66 -17.26
C ALA A 208 1.43 7.90 -18.16
N GLN A 209 2.11 7.89 -19.31
CA GLN A 209 2.02 8.98 -20.29
C GLN A 209 0.66 8.94 -21.01
N PRO A 210 0.02 10.10 -21.26
CA PRO A 210 -1.16 10.16 -22.10
C PRO A 210 -0.82 9.60 -23.48
N VAL A 211 -1.61 8.66 -24.00
CA VAL A 211 -1.45 8.16 -25.37
C VAL A 211 -1.84 9.30 -26.31
N VAL A 212 -0.89 10.13 -26.71
CA VAL A 212 -1.13 11.28 -27.60
C VAL A 212 -1.52 10.82 -29.02
N ASN A 213 -1.39 9.54 -29.36
CA ASN A 213 -1.64 9.02 -30.70
C ASN A 213 -2.64 7.86 -30.72
N SER A 214 -3.93 8.18 -30.70
CA SER A 214 -4.97 7.36 -31.34
C SER A 214 -6.13 8.24 -31.82
N THR A 215 -5.82 9.22 -32.67
CA THR A 215 -6.77 9.56 -33.73
C THR A 215 -6.91 8.33 -34.60
N ILE A 216 -8.02 7.59 -34.47
CA ILE A 216 -8.73 6.82 -35.52
C ILE A 216 -9.79 5.92 -34.85
N TYR A 217 -11.05 6.38 -34.95
CA TYR A 217 -12.34 5.70 -34.74
C TYR A 217 -12.89 5.38 -33.32
N ASN A 218 -13.91 6.18 -32.97
CA ASN A 218 -15.24 5.83 -32.44
C ASN A 218 -15.43 5.20 -31.04
N THR A 219 -16.03 6.03 -30.18
CA THR A 219 -17.15 5.72 -29.27
C THR A 219 -17.00 4.53 -28.32
N VAL A 220 -16.34 4.77 -27.18
CA VAL A 220 -16.87 4.42 -25.85
C VAL A 220 -16.45 5.59 -24.95
N GLU A 221 -17.35 6.12 -24.12
CA GLU A 221 -16.98 7.03 -23.04
C GLU A 221 -15.83 6.38 -22.26
N GLU A 222 -14.61 6.91 -22.38
CA GLU A 222 -13.41 6.34 -21.75
C GLU A 222 -13.50 6.56 -20.24
N THR A 223 -14.25 5.71 -19.56
CA THR A 223 -14.03 5.44 -18.14
C THR A 223 -12.59 4.95 -18.03
N GLU A 224 -11.73 5.75 -17.42
CA GLU A 224 -10.37 5.35 -17.07
C GLU A 224 -10.44 3.96 -16.42
N ASP A 225 -9.70 3.00 -16.97
CA ASP A 225 -9.66 1.65 -16.44
C ASP A 225 -9.32 1.73 -14.94
N THR A 226 -10.19 1.15 -14.10
CA THR A 226 -10.04 1.14 -12.64
C THR A 226 -8.67 0.61 -12.22
N SER A 227 -8.11 -0.33 -12.99
CA SER A 227 -6.74 -0.84 -12.76
C SER A 227 -5.67 0.23 -13.01
N MET A 228 -5.82 1.03 -14.07
CA MET A 228 -4.91 2.14 -14.38
C MET A 228 -4.97 3.24 -13.31
N LEU A 229 -6.18 3.59 -12.87
CA LEU A 229 -6.38 4.58 -11.81
C LEU A 229 -5.64 4.16 -10.52
N LEU A 230 -5.83 2.91 -10.10
CA LEU A 230 -5.14 2.35 -8.93
C LEU A 230 -3.62 2.28 -9.15
N SER A 231 -3.18 1.91 -10.35
CA SER A 231 -1.76 1.85 -10.71
C SER A 231 -1.08 3.21 -10.55
N ARG A 232 -1.73 4.30 -10.98
CA ARG A 232 -1.19 5.66 -10.83
C ARG A 232 -1.09 6.10 -9.37
N ILE A 233 -2.08 5.76 -8.55
CA ILE A 233 -2.08 6.02 -7.11
C ILE A 233 -0.91 5.26 -6.46
N PHE A 234 -0.76 3.97 -6.77
CA PHE A 234 0.29 3.14 -6.21
C PHE A 234 1.67 3.59 -6.68
N PHE A 235 1.79 4.01 -7.93
CA PHE A 235 3.04 4.52 -8.50
C PHE A 235 3.51 5.78 -7.77
N ALA A 236 2.60 6.74 -7.56
CA ALA A 236 2.92 7.96 -6.81
C ALA A 236 3.34 7.64 -5.37
N ALA A 237 2.61 6.74 -4.71
CA ALA A 237 2.90 6.35 -3.33
C ALA A 237 4.22 5.58 -3.20
N ILE A 238 4.49 4.59 -4.05
CA ILE A 238 5.74 3.83 -3.99
C ILE A 238 6.96 4.67 -4.38
N SER A 239 6.77 5.65 -5.28
CA SER A 239 7.85 6.57 -5.67
C SER A 239 8.30 7.44 -4.50
N ILE A 240 7.35 7.96 -3.71
CA ILE A 240 7.62 8.67 -2.45
C ILE A 240 8.24 7.71 -1.43
N TYR A 241 7.66 6.53 -1.24
CA TYR A 241 8.12 5.57 -0.23
C TYR A 241 9.57 5.13 -0.48
N LEU A 242 9.96 4.85 -1.73
CA LEU A 242 11.34 4.55 -2.11
C LEU A 242 12.30 5.70 -1.75
N SER A 243 11.88 6.96 -1.97
CA SER A 243 12.68 8.12 -1.53
C SER A 243 12.82 8.14 0.00
N GLY A 244 11.70 7.92 0.70
CA GLY A 244 11.63 7.90 2.15
C GLY A 244 12.44 6.80 2.84
N ILE A 245 12.96 5.80 2.11
CA ILE A 245 13.98 4.88 2.66
C ILE A 245 15.24 5.65 3.06
N PHE A 246 15.56 6.73 2.36
CA PHE A 246 16.80 7.49 2.52
C PHE A 246 16.59 8.90 3.09
N ASP A 247 15.49 9.58 2.73
CA ASP A 247 15.28 11.01 3.04
C ASP A 247 15.47 11.35 4.53
N TYR A 248 15.00 10.48 5.44
CA TYR A 248 15.07 10.72 6.88
C TYR A 248 16.48 10.60 7.46
N GLU A 249 17.35 9.86 6.78
CA GLU A 249 18.73 9.59 7.20
C GLU A 249 19.72 10.09 6.15
N ILE A 250 19.33 11.10 5.35
CA ILE A 250 20.12 11.54 4.19
C ILE A 250 21.54 11.99 4.59
N THR A 251 21.67 12.65 5.75
CA THR A 251 22.97 13.05 6.31
C THR A 251 23.85 11.84 6.62
N TYR A 252 23.26 10.74 7.10
CA TYR A 252 23.99 9.51 7.37
C TYR A 252 24.52 8.90 6.07
N TRP A 253 23.68 8.76 5.04
CA TRP A 253 24.10 8.25 3.73
C TRP A 253 25.17 9.12 3.05
N ASN A 254 25.03 10.45 3.14
CA ASN A 254 26.01 11.40 2.61
C ASN A 254 27.37 11.29 3.31
N ARG A 255 27.40 11.02 4.63
CA ARG A 255 28.67 10.78 5.36
C ARG A 255 29.41 9.54 4.88
N LEU A 256 28.70 8.55 4.36
CA LEU A 256 29.29 7.37 3.71
C LEU A 256 29.76 7.66 2.27
N GLY A 257 29.64 8.90 1.78
CA GLY A 257 30.00 9.30 0.42
C GLY A 257 29.01 8.81 -0.64
N LEU A 258 27.80 8.44 -0.24
CA LEU A 258 26.76 7.90 -1.11
C LEU A 258 25.70 8.95 -1.42
N ILE A 259 25.13 8.87 -2.63
CA ILE A 259 24.05 9.74 -3.08
C ILE A 259 22.87 8.84 -3.47
N PRO A 260 21.93 8.55 -2.56
CA PRO A 260 20.77 7.74 -2.86
C PRO A 260 19.82 8.43 -3.86
N PRO A 261 19.03 7.67 -4.66
CA PRO A 261 18.12 8.19 -5.69
C PRO A 261 16.81 8.72 -5.07
N THR A 262 16.93 9.79 -4.29
CA THR A 262 15.84 10.52 -3.66
C THR A 262 15.12 11.45 -4.63
N LEU A 263 13.90 11.85 -4.28
CA LEU A 263 13.09 12.81 -5.02
C LEU A 263 13.24 14.20 -4.42
N ASP A 264 13.20 15.22 -5.27
CA ASP A 264 13.07 16.60 -4.81
C ASP A 264 11.68 16.87 -4.24
N GLU A 265 11.56 17.91 -3.40
CA GLU A 265 10.30 18.24 -2.71
C GLU A 265 9.16 18.56 -3.70
N GLN A 266 9.44 19.19 -4.85
CA GLN A 266 8.39 19.50 -5.84
C GLN A 266 7.82 18.21 -6.44
N THR A 267 8.68 17.23 -6.75
CA THR A 267 8.24 15.91 -7.22
C THR A 267 7.46 15.16 -6.15
N VAL A 268 7.90 15.20 -4.88
CA VAL A 268 7.16 14.61 -3.75
C VAL A 268 5.77 15.23 -3.61
N GLN A 269 5.65 16.56 -3.66
CA GLN A 269 4.36 17.25 -3.57
C GLN A 269 3.46 16.96 -4.77
N THR A 270 4.02 16.80 -5.97
CA THR A 270 3.28 16.39 -7.15
C THR A 270 2.67 15.00 -6.95
N HIS A 271 3.46 14.03 -6.48
CA HIS A 271 2.95 12.69 -6.18
C HIS A 271 1.92 12.69 -5.04
N ALA A 272 2.15 13.45 -3.96
CA ALA A 272 1.20 13.56 -2.86
C ALA A 272 -0.16 14.10 -3.35
N ASN A 273 -0.17 15.17 -4.14
CA ASN A 273 -1.39 15.72 -4.72
C ASN A 273 -2.09 14.74 -5.67
N THR A 274 -1.33 14.01 -6.50
CA THR A 274 -1.88 12.94 -7.35
C THR A 274 -2.58 11.87 -6.54
N ILE A 275 -2.00 11.42 -5.42
CA ILE A 275 -2.64 10.44 -4.53
C ILE A 275 -3.97 10.98 -4.01
N LEU A 276 -3.99 12.22 -3.53
CA LEU A 276 -5.20 12.85 -2.97
C LEU A 276 -6.33 13.01 -4.00
N GLN A 277 -6.00 13.47 -5.21
CA GLN A 277 -6.96 13.68 -6.28
C GLN A 277 -7.52 12.35 -6.79
N LEU A 278 -6.64 11.41 -7.14
CA LEU A 278 -7.05 10.14 -7.71
C LEU A 278 -7.72 9.22 -6.69
N SER A 279 -7.32 9.25 -5.41
CA SER A 279 -8.01 8.49 -4.36
C SER A 279 -9.42 9.03 -4.13
N ASN A 280 -9.63 10.36 -4.14
CA ASN A 280 -10.97 10.91 -4.06
C ASN A 280 -11.84 10.46 -5.25
N LEU A 281 -11.32 10.61 -6.47
CA LEU A 281 -11.99 10.16 -7.69
C LEU A 281 -12.35 8.67 -7.60
N ALA A 282 -11.38 7.82 -7.28
CA ALA A 282 -11.56 6.38 -7.22
C ALA A 282 -12.62 5.95 -6.19
N LEU A 283 -12.62 6.58 -5.01
CA LEU A 283 -13.61 6.33 -3.96
C LEU A 283 -15.04 6.77 -4.36
N ASP A 284 -15.15 7.75 -5.27
CA ASP A 284 -16.44 8.25 -5.78
C ASP A 284 -16.97 7.44 -6.97
N THR A 285 -16.09 6.96 -7.85
CA THR A 285 -16.50 6.46 -9.18
C THR A 285 -16.26 4.97 -9.41
N THR A 286 -15.56 4.28 -8.50
CA THR A 286 -15.20 2.86 -8.68
C THR A 286 -15.72 1.97 -7.57
N ASN A 287 -15.70 0.66 -7.82
CA ASN A 287 -15.99 -0.38 -6.81
C ASN A 287 -14.73 -0.94 -6.16
N LEU A 288 -13.60 -0.23 -6.23
CA LEU A 288 -12.37 -0.64 -5.55
C LEU A 288 -12.58 -0.67 -4.04
N SER A 289 -11.94 -1.65 -3.38
CA SER A 289 -11.96 -1.71 -1.93
C SER A 289 -11.32 -0.45 -1.34
N PRO A 290 -12.02 0.31 -0.45
CA PRO A 290 -11.47 1.50 0.17
C PRO A 290 -10.16 1.27 0.94
N LEU A 291 -9.92 0.03 1.38
CA LEU A 291 -8.69 -0.39 2.06
C LEU A 291 -7.42 -0.21 1.20
N LEU A 292 -7.55 -0.30 -0.12
CA LEU A 292 -6.41 -0.15 -1.04
C LEU A 292 -5.83 1.27 -1.03
N PHE A 293 -6.59 2.25 -0.54
CA PHE A 293 -6.17 3.65 -0.44
C PHE A 293 -5.56 4.00 0.92
N LEU A 294 -5.54 3.10 1.91
CA LEU A 294 -4.95 3.40 3.22
C LEU A 294 -3.44 3.63 3.13
N PHE A 295 -2.69 2.76 2.44
CA PHE A 295 -1.25 2.96 2.30
C PHE A 295 -0.89 4.22 1.50
N PRO A 296 -1.49 4.51 0.33
CA PRO A 296 -1.17 5.73 -0.40
C PRO A 296 -1.51 6.98 0.42
N LEU A 297 -2.66 7.00 1.11
CA LEU A 297 -3.06 8.13 1.95
C LEU A 297 -2.15 8.32 3.16
N ARG A 298 -1.65 7.24 3.78
CA ARG A 298 -0.62 7.32 4.82
C ARG A 298 0.64 8.00 4.29
N ILE A 299 1.12 7.57 3.12
CA ILE A 299 2.32 8.16 2.48
C ILE A 299 2.11 9.63 2.14
N ALA A 300 0.98 9.99 1.51
CA ALA A 300 0.65 11.38 1.19
C ALA A 300 0.47 12.24 2.46
N GLY A 301 -0.15 11.68 3.50
CA GLY A 301 -0.32 12.32 4.80
C GLY A 301 1.01 12.64 5.46
N ALA A 302 1.94 11.67 5.49
CA ALA A 302 3.28 11.87 6.06
C ALA A 302 4.10 12.93 5.31
N ARG A 303 3.78 13.20 4.03
CA ARG A 303 4.43 14.24 3.20
C ARG A 303 3.59 15.51 3.02
N SER A 304 2.50 15.67 3.77
CA SER A 304 1.62 16.85 3.67
C SER A 304 2.28 18.08 4.30
N ARG A 305 2.48 19.12 3.48
CA ARG A 305 3.14 20.39 3.88
C ARG A 305 2.15 21.52 4.17
N THR A 306 0.94 21.41 3.63
CA THR A 306 -0.10 22.44 3.76
C THR A 306 -1.27 21.93 4.61
N GLN A 307 -1.99 22.86 5.27
CA GLN A 307 -3.18 22.51 6.05
C GLN A 307 -4.25 21.86 5.18
N TRP A 308 -4.45 22.38 3.96
CA TRP A 308 -5.34 21.80 2.96
C TRP A 308 -5.08 20.30 2.72
N GLN A 309 -3.81 19.92 2.51
CA GLN A 309 -3.46 18.52 2.28
C GLN A 309 -3.80 17.66 3.50
N ARG A 310 -3.46 18.12 4.71
CA ARG A 310 -3.79 17.43 5.96
C ARG A 310 -5.30 17.24 6.13
N ASP A 311 -6.08 18.29 5.89
CA ASP A 311 -7.54 18.25 5.96
C ASP A 311 -8.14 17.32 4.89
N TRP A 312 -7.55 17.26 3.70
CA TRP A 312 -8.00 16.36 2.65
C TRP A 312 -7.68 14.90 2.97
N VAL A 313 -6.47 14.62 3.45
CA VAL A 313 -6.08 13.28 3.94
C VAL A 313 -7.01 12.83 5.06
N ALA A 314 -7.23 13.67 6.08
CA ALA A 314 -8.12 13.36 7.19
C ALA A 314 -9.55 13.06 6.72
N ARG A 315 -10.07 13.82 5.76
CA ARG A 315 -11.39 13.55 5.15
C ARG A 315 -11.44 12.20 4.45
N LEU A 316 -10.46 11.86 3.61
CA LEU A 316 -10.43 10.60 2.88
C LEU A 316 -10.25 9.40 3.82
N VAL A 317 -9.37 9.49 4.82
CA VAL A 317 -9.18 8.46 5.83
C VAL A 317 -10.46 8.26 6.66
N ASN A 318 -11.12 9.34 7.10
CA ASN A 318 -12.40 9.26 7.81
C ASN A 318 -13.51 8.62 6.97
N ARG A 319 -13.55 8.91 5.66
CA ARG A 319 -14.47 8.28 4.73
C ARG A 319 -14.24 6.77 4.64
N ILE A 320 -12.99 6.31 4.64
CA ILE A 320 -12.68 4.88 4.72
C ILE A 320 -13.09 4.32 6.10
N GLY A 321 -12.87 5.10 7.16
CA GLY A 321 -13.22 4.79 8.55
C GLY A 321 -14.68 4.43 8.80
N SER A 322 -15.61 5.00 8.03
CA SER A 322 -17.02 4.63 8.14
C SER A 322 -17.27 3.14 7.82
N GLY A 323 -16.45 2.54 6.95
CA GLY A 323 -16.50 1.13 6.58
C GLY A 323 -15.50 0.26 7.32
N PHE A 324 -14.33 0.79 7.67
CA PHE A 324 -13.20 0.02 8.20
C PHE A 324 -12.56 0.71 9.41
N ALA A 325 -12.71 0.11 10.59
CA ALA A 325 -12.26 0.67 11.85
C ALA A 325 -10.74 0.95 11.86
N VAL A 326 -9.95 0.14 11.16
CA VAL A 326 -8.48 0.29 11.02
C VAL A 326 -8.02 1.67 10.55
N ALA A 327 -8.88 2.45 9.87
CA ALA A 327 -8.53 3.78 9.42
C ALA A 327 -8.16 4.70 10.61
N ALA A 328 -8.69 4.42 11.82
CA ALA A 328 -8.36 5.14 13.04
C ALA A 328 -6.87 5.05 13.38
N ALA A 329 -6.21 3.90 13.19
CA ALA A 329 -4.78 3.75 13.40
C ALA A 329 -3.96 4.69 12.52
N ILE A 330 -4.33 4.80 11.23
CA ILE A 330 -3.70 5.73 10.28
C ILE A 330 -3.93 7.19 10.72
N THR A 331 -5.13 7.54 11.20
CA THR A 331 -5.40 8.89 11.73
C THR A 331 -4.52 9.23 12.92
N VAL A 332 -4.38 8.32 13.89
CA VAL A 332 -3.55 8.51 15.08
C VAL A 332 -2.09 8.73 14.67
N GLU A 333 -1.57 7.88 13.80
CA GLU A 333 -0.19 7.98 13.30
C GLU A 333 0.05 9.32 12.58
N LEU A 334 -0.83 9.71 11.66
CA LEU A 334 -0.69 10.95 10.90
C LEU A 334 -0.76 12.20 11.77
N ASN A 335 -1.63 12.22 12.78
CA ASN A 335 -1.69 13.32 13.73
C ASN A 335 -0.35 13.48 14.46
N HIS A 336 0.26 12.37 14.90
CA HIS A 336 1.57 12.40 15.51
C HIS A 336 2.65 12.96 14.55
N VAL A 337 2.65 12.54 13.29
CA VAL A 337 3.56 13.09 12.25
C VAL A 337 3.40 14.60 12.11
N TRP A 338 2.15 15.06 12.05
CA TRP A 338 1.83 16.46 11.82
C TRP A 338 2.16 17.37 12.99
N GLU A 339 2.07 16.84 14.22
CA GLU A 339 2.53 17.49 15.44
C GLU A 339 4.06 17.65 15.45
N LEU A 340 4.79 16.60 15.07
CA LEU A 340 6.25 16.61 15.03
C LEU A 340 6.82 17.61 14.01
N PHE A 341 6.22 17.67 12.82
CA PHE A 341 6.82 18.41 11.70
C PHE A 341 6.22 19.79 11.44
N GLY A 342 5.16 20.18 12.19
CA GLY A 342 4.52 21.49 12.07
C GLY A 342 4.04 21.83 10.66
N LEU A 343 3.40 22.98 10.46
CA LEU A 343 3.18 23.52 9.12
C LEU A 343 4.37 24.39 8.74
N GLN A 344 4.84 24.28 7.50
CA GLN A 344 5.70 25.32 6.95
C GLN A 344 4.85 26.60 6.80
N LYS A 345 5.33 27.72 7.35
CA LYS A 345 4.71 29.02 7.13
C LYS A 345 4.97 29.45 5.68
N THR A 346 3.99 29.34 4.80
CA THR A 346 4.00 30.00 3.49
C THR A 346 2.68 30.73 3.23
N PRO A 347 2.69 31.80 2.41
CA PRO A 347 1.62 32.80 2.38
C PRO A 347 0.38 32.29 1.64
N SER A 348 -0.79 32.58 2.21
CA SER A 348 -2.15 32.60 1.64
C SER A 348 -2.54 31.51 0.62
N GLU A 349 -3.57 30.76 0.99
CA GLU A 349 -4.37 29.82 0.17
C GLU A 349 -4.44 30.19 -1.33
N PRO A 350 -4.23 29.24 -2.26
CA PRO A 350 -4.72 29.43 -3.61
C PRO A 350 -6.26 29.33 -3.59
N GLU A 351 -6.91 30.47 -3.82
CA GLU A 351 -8.34 30.58 -4.07
C GLU A 351 -8.76 29.60 -5.19
N THR A 352 -9.74 28.74 -4.88
CA THR A 352 -10.70 28.11 -5.81
C THR A 352 -10.23 27.85 -7.25
N PHE A 353 -9.84 26.61 -7.56
CA PHE A 353 -9.76 26.15 -8.95
C PHE A 353 -11.16 25.94 -9.53
N GLN A 354 -11.64 26.94 -10.30
CA GLN A 354 -12.64 26.71 -11.34
C GLN A 354 -12.01 25.92 -12.48
N TYR A 355 -12.75 24.92 -12.99
CA TYR A 355 -12.45 24.15 -14.19
C TYR A 355 -12.07 25.05 -15.38
N ILE A 356 -10.83 25.02 -15.85
CA ILE A 356 -10.47 25.45 -17.20
C ILE A 356 -9.37 24.55 -17.77
N HIS A 357 -9.66 23.96 -18.93
CA HIS A 357 -8.71 23.28 -19.82
C HIS A 357 -7.51 24.18 -20.18
N GLY A 358 -6.29 23.66 -20.03
CA GLY A 358 -5.09 24.26 -20.63
C GLY A 358 -3.86 24.12 -19.75
N THR A 359 -2.83 23.49 -20.31
CA THR A 359 -1.47 23.29 -19.78
C THR A 359 -0.91 24.44 -18.92
N PRO A 360 -0.25 24.16 -17.77
CA PRO A 360 0.44 25.20 -17.02
C PRO A 360 1.90 25.36 -17.47
N THR A 361 2.27 26.60 -17.75
CA THR A 361 3.66 27.09 -17.77
C THR A 361 4.07 27.51 -16.35
N ALA A 362 5.30 27.20 -15.95
CA ALA A 362 5.84 27.42 -14.60
C ALA A 362 6.30 28.87 -14.35
N PRO A 363 6.20 29.38 -13.11
CA PRO A 363 7.00 30.52 -12.65
C PRO A 363 8.04 30.16 -11.57
N GLY A 364 9.30 30.54 -11.85
CA GLY A 364 10.24 31.23 -10.95
C GLY A 364 10.61 30.63 -9.58
N ILE A 365 11.81 30.04 -9.53
CA ILE A 365 12.58 29.55 -8.37
C ILE A 365 12.74 30.59 -7.25
N LEU A 366 12.66 30.13 -5.99
CA LEU A 366 13.51 30.62 -4.90
C LEU A 366 13.93 29.44 -4.02
N ASP A 367 15.26 29.31 -3.89
CA ASP A 367 16.00 28.26 -3.21
C ASP A 367 15.94 28.47 -1.69
N ALA A 368 15.53 27.45 -0.93
CA ALA A 368 15.55 27.46 0.53
C ALA A 368 15.83 26.05 1.06
N THR A 369 17.12 25.79 1.29
CA THR A 369 17.62 24.65 2.04
C THR A 369 17.20 24.77 3.51
N ALA A 370 16.39 23.84 4.00
CA ALA A 370 16.06 23.71 5.42
C ALA A 370 16.61 22.39 5.94
N GLU A 371 17.66 22.47 6.76
CA GLU A 371 18.19 21.36 7.55
C GLU A 371 17.09 20.82 8.49
N TYR A 372 16.86 19.52 8.43
CA TYR A 372 15.85 18.82 9.21
C TYR A 372 16.49 18.14 10.41
N THR A 373 15.93 18.34 11.60
CA THR A 373 16.37 17.70 12.85
C THR A 373 16.19 16.18 12.79
N GLN A 374 17.31 15.47 12.93
CA GLN A 374 17.56 14.09 12.50
C GLN A 374 17.14 13.00 13.52
N ASP A 375 16.65 13.36 14.71
CA ASP A 375 16.62 12.40 15.84
C ASP A 375 15.25 11.76 16.14
N MET A 376 14.16 12.22 15.51
CA MET A 376 12.79 11.77 15.87
C MET A 376 11.94 11.23 14.72
N SER A 377 12.41 11.28 13.47
CA SER A 377 11.72 10.65 12.33
C SER A 377 11.90 9.13 12.25
N LYS A 378 12.68 8.56 13.17
CA LYS A 378 13.02 7.14 13.20
C LYS A 378 11.77 6.26 13.45
N GLU A 379 10.78 6.70 14.23
CA GLU A 379 9.63 5.86 14.60
C GLU A 379 8.62 5.64 13.47
N LEU A 380 8.38 6.62 12.60
CA LEU A 380 7.35 6.53 11.54
C LEU A 380 7.67 5.56 10.40
N PHE A 381 8.94 5.17 10.31
CA PHE A 381 9.41 4.23 9.32
C PHE A 381 10.16 3.04 9.95
N ARG A 382 10.24 2.96 11.29
CA ARG A 382 10.69 1.77 12.03
C ARG A 382 9.53 0.89 12.52
N SER A 383 8.29 1.38 12.58
CA SER A 383 7.11 0.61 12.98
C SER A 383 6.60 -0.33 11.90
#